data_AF-A0A096LTM7-F1
#
_entry.id   AF-A0A096LTM7-F1
#
_cell.length_a   1.000
_cell.length_b   1.000
_cell.length_c   1.000
_cell.angle_alpha   90.00
_cell.angle_beta   90.00
_cell.angle_gamma   90.00
#
_symmetry.space_group_name_H-M   'P 1'
#
loop_
_entity.id
_entity.type
_entity.pdbx_description
1 polymer ?
#
loop_
_entity_poly.entity_id
_entity_poly.type
_entity_poly.pdbx_seq_one_letter_code
_entity_poly.pdbx_strand_id
1 'polypeptide(L)'
;NCTFKMVLDDAQFISFLKGKRVKLTLKTSSYFGVVLRINSNKTLVLADVIFVPVSGSNGCKYPGTKLFFGREIVNGEYSKVLQKLHFMKITQDVPEKHLDVEKFQPYRKLMTLDDDEDEAECINFVVIDEIHEKFGPAVMHIKKQHVIGVGGEGVELFKNGRLCWLMIATKNKVYLFDILLLGALAFKNGLSMILETKHILKVIHDCRAIAGSLAAQFKVKLTNVFDTQVADAMCFYTKTGGFLPDRVSTLPEVVSLHLKVPSSRLSSLHVRSKLTKEEMDMWYKRPCPVPLLKVMTLSVIHLKPLRLVLLDTLMTDYMILVDSYLKSNLDKPDGLEHVTMENVLELPKELRKLDEMRRERQEWACNCYPVTERGLLARFNPYPKSQTTPD
;
A
#
# COMPACT_ATOMS: atom_id res chain seq x y z
N ASN A 1 -5.90 27.55 -36.22
CA ASN A 1 -6.99 26.57 -36.06
C ASN A 1 -7.55 26.27 -37.44
N CYS A 2 -7.79 25.01 -37.76
CA CYS A 2 -8.27 24.61 -39.08
C CYS A 2 -9.60 23.87 -38.91
N THR A 3 -10.64 24.36 -39.56
CA THR A 3 -11.97 23.75 -39.67
C THR A 3 -12.05 23.04 -41.01
N PHE A 4 -12.46 21.77 -41.02
CA PHE A 4 -12.63 21.02 -42.25
C PHE A 4 -14.01 20.36 -42.29
N LYS A 5 -14.72 20.56 -43.39
CA LYS A 5 -15.82 19.67 -43.78
C LYS A 5 -15.21 18.43 -44.41
N MET A 6 -15.78 17.26 -44.17
CA MET A 6 -15.29 16.03 -44.79
C MET A 6 -15.66 15.96 -46.28
N VAL A 7 -15.07 16.85 -47.07
CA VAL A 7 -14.84 16.65 -48.50
C VAL A 7 -13.42 16.10 -48.61
N LEU A 8 -13.27 14.85 -48.16
CA LEU A 8 -11.97 14.17 -48.06
C LEU A 8 -11.64 13.51 -49.39
N ASP A 9 -10.81 14.18 -50.21
CA ASP A 9 -10.08 13.56 -51.34
C ASP A 9 -8.57 13.84 -51.31
N ASP A 10 -8.05 14.44 -50.23
CA ASP A 10 -6.63 14.80 -50.12
C ASP A 10 -5.86 13.87 -49.18
N ALA A 11 -5.13 12.90 -49.74
CA ALA A 11 -4.44 11.83 -49.00
C ALA A 11 -3.40 12.34 -48.00
N GLN A 12 -2.79 13.50 -48.29
CA GLN A 12 -1.79 14.12 -47.41
C GLN A 12 -2.43 14.66 -46.12
N PHE A 13 -3.64 15.21 -46.20
CA PHE A 13 -4.37 15.72 -45.04
C PHE A 13 -4.86 14.59 -44.12
N ILE A 14 -5.25 13.45 -44.71
CA ILE A 14 -5.67 12.24 -43.96
C ILE A 14 -4.54 11.68 -43.12
N SER A 15 -3.32 11.60 -43.69
CA SER A 15 -2.14 11.12 -42.95
C SER A 15 -1.79 12.05 -41.78
N PHE A 16 -1.89 13.37 -41.99
CA PHE A 16 -1.58 14.37 -40.98
C PHE A 16 -2.46 14.29 -39.72
N LEU A 17 -3.74 13.94 -39.87
CA LEU A 17 -4.67 13.86 -38.75
C LEU A 17 -4.48 12.61 -37.89
N LYS A 18 -3.79 11.57 -38.38
CA LYS A 18 -3.56 10.33 -37.63
C LYS A 18 -2.72 10.60 -36.36
N GLY A 19 -3.18 10.11 -35.22
CA GLY A 19 -2.60 10.34 -33.90
C GLY A 19 -2.92 11.71 -33.29
N LYS A 20 -3.68 12.57 -33.98
CA LYS A 20 -4.04 13.89 -33.48
C LYS A 20 -5.40 13.88 -32.78
N ARG A 21 -5.53 14.70 -31.73
CA ARG A 21 -6.80 14.93 -31.04
C ARG A 21 -7.65 15.90 -31.84
N VAL A 22 -8.87 15.47 -32.18
CA VAL A 22 -9.83 16.23 -32.99
C VAL A 22 -11.16 16.32 -32.26
N LYS A 23 -11.92 17.37 -32.57
CA LYS A 23 -13.34 17.47 -32.21
C LYS A 23 -14.18 17.18 -33.44
N LEU A 24 -15.07 16.21 -33.34
CA LEU A 24 -16.06 15.89 -34.38
C LEU A 24 -17.42 16.38 -33.94
N THR A 25 -18.08 17.14 -34.82
CA THR A 25 -19.45 17.60 -34.61
C THR A 25 -20.37 16.83 -35.54
N LEU A 26 -21.28 16.06 -34.97
CA LEU A 26 -22.40 15.41 -35.67
C LEU A 26 -23.64 16.33 -35.58
N LYS A 27 -24.72 15.98 -36.29
CA LYS A 27 -25.96 16.79 -36.33
C LYS A 27 -26.54 17.14 -34.96
N THR A 28 -26.38 16.27 -33.97
CA THR A 28 -27.02 16.39 -32.66
C THR A 28 -26.03 16.37 -31.49
N SER A 29 -24.73 16.22 -31.76
CA SER A 29 -23.73 15.98 -30.70
C SER A 29 -22.30 16.28 -31.12
N SER A 30 -21.42 16.53 -30.15
CA SER A 30 -19.99 16.67 -30.37
C SER A 30 -19.21 15.58 -29.65
N TYR A 31 -18.09 15.17 -30.23
CA TYR A 31 -17.18 14.17 -29.67
C TYR A 31 -15.75 14.67 -29.77
N PHE A 32 -14.96 14.47 -28.72
CA PHE A 32 -13.51 14.65 -28.77
C PHE A 32 -12.83 13.30 -28.77
N GLY A 33 -11.73 13.13 -29.50
CA GLY A 33 -10.95 11.91 -29.45
C GLY A 33 -9.69 11.98 -30.29
N VAL A 34 -8.82 10.99 -30.13
CA VAL A 34 -7.56 10.89 -30.88
C VAL A 34 -7.79 10.03 -32.12
N VAL A 35 -7.50 10.55 -33.31
CA VAL A 35 -7.66 9.81 -34.56
C VAL A 35 -6.71 8.64 -34.59
N LEU A 36 -7.22 7.41 -34.58
CA LEU A 36 -6.40 6.22 -34.80
C LEU A 36 -6.26 5.89 -36.28
N ARG A 37 -7.36 6.00 -37.03
CA ARG A 37 -7.42 5.60 -38.43
C ARG A 37 -8.55 6.30 -39.16
N ILE A 38 -8.28 6.72 -40.41
CA ILE A 38 -9.30 7.14 -41.37
C ILE A 38 -9.25 6.13 -42.52
N ASN A 39 -10.39 5.55 -42.87
CA ASN A 39 -10.48 4.56 -43.94
C ASN A 39 -10.88 5.22 -45.27
N SER A 40 -10.49 4.61 -46.39
CA SER A 40 -10.86 5.05 -47.74
C SER A 40 -12.37 5.09 -47.99
N ASN A 41 -13.16 4.30 -47.24
CA ASN A 41 -14.63 4.35 -47.24
C ASN A 41 -15.22 5.50 -46.40
N LYS A 42 -14.41 6.54 -46.09
CA LYS A 42 -14.79 7.74 -45.33
C LYS A 42 -15.28 7.46 -43.90
N THR A 43 -14.83 6.36 -43.28
CA THR A 43 -15.05 6.10 -41.84
C THR A 43 -13.85 6.52 -40.99
N LEU A 44 -14.10 6.97 -39.77
CA LEU A 44 -13.10 7.53 -38.86
C LEU A 44 -13.14 6.83 -37.50
N VAL A 45 -12.01 6.29 -37.05
CA VAL A 45 -11.88 5.63 -35.73
C VAL A 45 -11.13 6.56 -34.77
N LEU A 46 -11.76 6.89 -33.65
CA LEU A 46 -11.15 7.68 -32.58
C LEU A 46 -10.90 6.82 -31.34
N ALA A 47 -9.80 7.05 -30.63
CA ALA A 47 -9.54 6.56 -29.26
C ALA A 47 -9.78 7.68 -28.24
N ASP A 48 -9.89 7.30 -26.96
CA ASP A 48 -10.10 8.24 -25.85
C ASP A 48 -11.27 9.20 -26.10
N VAL A 49 -12.37 8.63 -26.57
CA VAL A 49 -13.50 9.43 -27.07
C VAL A 49 -14.32 9.98 -25.92
N ILE A 50 -14.59 11.28 -25.92
CA ILE A 50 -15.42 11.96 -24.92
C ILE A 50 -16.62 12.56 -25.64
N PHE A 51 -17.83 12.18 -25.22
CA PHE A 51 -19.07 12.82 -25.64
C PHE A 51 -19.19 14.20 -25.00
N VAL A 52 -19.58 15.20 -25.78
CA VAL A 52 -19.91 16.54 -25.30
C VAL A 52 -21.34 16.87 -25.75
N PRO A 53 -22.32 16.83 -24.84
CA PRO A 53 -23.68 17.22 -25.14
C PRO A 53 -23.76 18.73 -25.37
N VAL A 54 -24.68 19.15 -26.24
CA VAL A 54 -24.90 20.57 -26.57
C VAL A 54 -25.47 21.35 -25.37
N SER A 55 -26.03 20.65 -24.37
CA SER A 55 -26.74 21.21 -23.21
C SER A 55 -25.88 21.47 -21.95
N GLY A 56 -24.55 21.44 -22.05
CA GLY A 56 -23.66 21.88 -20.96
C GLY A 56 -23.53 20.93 -19.74
N SER A 57 -24.01 19.68 -19.82
CA SER A 57 -23.79 18.67 -18.78
C SER A 57 -22.47 17.90 -18.96
N ASN A 58 -21.92 17.40 -17.84
CA ASN A 58 -20.62 16.73 -17.76
C ASN A 58 -20.50 15.59 -18.80
N GLY A 59 -19.50 15.70 -19.68
CA GLY A 59 -19.29 14.77 -20.79
C GLY A 59 -18.96 13.34 -20.34
N CYS A 60 -19.41 12.36 -21.12
CA CYS A 60 -19.16 10.94 -20.84
C CYS A 60 -17.99 10.41 -21.68
N LYS A 61 -16.98 9.81 -21.04
CA LYS A 61 -15.86 9.17 -21.73
C LYS A 61 -16.24 7.75 -22.16
N TYR A 62 -16.05 7.43 -23.43
CA TYR A 62 -16.20 6.07 -23.94
C TYR A 62 -14.91 5.28 -23.72
N PRO A 63 -14.99 4.09 -23.11
CA PRO A 63 -13.87 3.18 -23.07
C PRO A 63 -13.59 2.61 -24.47
N GLY A 64 -12.32 2.55 -24.86
CA GLY A 64 -11.88 1.98 -26.13
C GLY A 64 -11.97 2.94 -27.32
N THR A 65 -12.07 2.36 -28.51
CA THR A 65 -12.09 3.08 -29.79
C THR A 65 -13.50 3.14 -30.36
N LYS A 66 -13.93 4.31 -30.83
CA LYS A 66 -15.27 4.51 -31.43
C LYS A 66 -15.14 4.84 -32.92
N LEU A 67 -15.94 4.15 -33.73
CA LEU A 67 -16.07 4.37 -35.17
C LEU A 67 -17.15 5.41 -35.46
N PHE A 68 -16.87 6.32 -36.40
CA PHE A 68 -17.79 7.33 -36.91
C PHE A 68 -17.91 7.19 -38.43
N PHE A 69 -19.12 7.23 -38.96
CA PHE A 69 -19.34 7.20 -40.40
C PHE A 69 -19.29 8.60 -40.98
N GLY A 70 -18.60 8.77 -42.10
CA GLY A 70 -18.33 10.11 -42.60
C GLY A 70 -19.56 10.93 -42.97
N ARG A 71 -20.62 10.27 -43.44
CA ARG A 71 -21.93 10.87 -43.72
C ARG A 71 -22.62 11.47 -42.49
N GLU A 72 -22.19 11.12 -41.28
CA GLU A 72 -22.77 11.58 -40.01
C GLU A 72 -22.03 12.81 -39.47
N ILE A 73 -20.80 13.05 -39.93
CA ILE A 73 -19.93 14.13 -39.46
C ILE A 73 -20.25 15.42 -40.22
N VAL A 74 -20.72 16.42 -39.49
CA VAL A 74 -21.08 17.74 -40.03
C VAL A 74 -19.86 18.65 -40.14
N ASN A 75 -18.97 18.60 -39.14
CA ASN A 75 -17.73 19.38 -39.13
C ASN A 75 -16.64 18.73 -38.26
N GLY A 76 -15.38 18.94 -38.61
CA GLY A 76 -14.21 18.54 -37.82
C GLY A 76 -13.32 19.73 -37.48
N GLU A 77 -12.91 19.84 -36.22
CA GLU A 77 -12.03 20.92 -35.74
C GLU A 77 -10.69 20.37 -35.23
N TYR A 78 -9.62 21.02 -35.68
CA TYR A 78 -8.26 20.77 -35.24
C TYR A 78 -7.59 22.09 -34.78
N SER A 79 -7.08 22.09 -33.53
CA SER A 79 -6.37 23.23 -32.93
C SER A 79 -5.08 22.79 -32.27
N LYS A 80 -3.98 23.53 -32.49
CA LYS A 80 -2.67 23.29 -31.86
C LYS A 80 -2.70 23.44 -30.33
N VAL A 81 -3.70 24.16 -29.78
CA VAL A 81 -3.85 24.34 -28.32
C VAL A 81 -4.29 23.03 -27.64
N LEU A 82 -5.05 22.18 -28.33
CA LEU A 82 -5.49 20.87 -27.82
C LEU A 82 -4.35 19.84 -27.68
N GLN A 83 -3.13 20.17 -28.14
CA GLN A 83 -1.92 19.35 -27.97
C GLN A 83 -1.05 19.78 -26.77
N LYS A 84 -1.33 20.90 -26.08
CA LYS A 84 -0.56 21.30 -24.88
C LYS A 84 -0.90 20.47 -23.63
N LEU A 85 -1.92 19.61 -23.71
CA LEU A 85 -2.11 18.51 -22.78
C LEU A 85 -1.20 17.35 -23.20
N HIS A 86 0.08 17.51 -22.85
CA HIS A 86 1.18 16.53 -22.86
C HIS A 86 1.88 16.21 -24.19
N PHE A 87 3.17 16.60 -24.31
CA PHE A 87 4.22 15.87 -25.05
C PHE A 87 5.63 16.43 -24.77
N MET A 88 6.49 15.63 -24.13
CA MET A 88 7.88 15.35 -24.52
C MET A 88 8.19 13.92 -23.98
N LYS A 89 8.00 12.85 -24.78
CA LYS A 89 9.03 12.06 -25.53
C LYS A 89 10.18 11.61 -24.61
N ILE A 90 10.35 10.33 -24.22
CA ILE A 90 10.74 9.12 -24.99
C ILE A 90 11.86 9.35 -26.01
N THR A 91 13.10 9.20 -25.54
CA THR A 91 14.24 8.64 -26.27
C THR A 91 15.11 7.89 -25.27
N GLN A 92 15.27 6.57 -25.50
CA GLN A 92 16.28 5.62 -25.00
C GLN A 92 16.53 5.54 -23.47
N ASP A 93 16.77 4.31 -22.99
CA ASP A 93 16.64 3.83 -21.60
C ASP A 93 15.21 3.84 -21.07
N VAL A 94 14.72 2.66 -20.69
CA VAL A 94 13.38 2.48 -20.11
C VAL A 94 13.49 2.73 -18.60
N PRO A 95 13.07 3.89 -18.07
CA PRO A 95 13.17 4.15 -16.65
C PRO A 95 11.97 3.53 -15.94
N GLU A 96 12.22 3.10 -14.71
CA GLU A 96 11.25 2.52 -13.80
C GLU A 96 9.98 3.39 -13.68
N LYS A 97 8.81 2.74 -13.65
CA LYS A 97 7.53 3.44 -13.62
C LYS A 97 7.26 4.00 -12.22
N HIS A 98 7.51 5.29 -12.06
CA HIS A 98 7.32 6.01 -10.82
C HIS A 98 5.84 6.28 -10.46
N LEU A 99 5.53 6.15 -9.17
CA LEU A 99 4.35 6.65 -8.47
C LEU A 99 4.74 7.71 -7.44
N ASP A 100 4.16 8.90 -7.59
CA ASP A 100 4.26 9.99 -6.63
C ASP A 100 3.53 9.64 -5.30
N VAL A 101 4.31 9.50 -4.22
CA VAL A 101 3.83 9.19 -2.86
C VAL A 101 4.49 10.13 -1.85
N GLU A 102 4.40 11.44 -2.07
CA GLU A 102 4.65 12.39 -0.99
C GLU A 102 3.55 12.31 0.09
N LYS A 103 3.81 11.49 1.11
CA LYS A 103 3.46 11.68 2.54
C LYS A 103 3.65 10.39 3.34
N PHE A 104 4.83 9.78 3.33
CA PHE A 104 5.11 8.65 4.22
C PHE A 104 6.59 8.60 4.59
N GLN A 105 6.99 9.35 5.64
CA GLN A 105 7.93 9.00 6.73
C GLN A 105 8.50 10.27 7.41
N PRO A 106 8.11 10.58 8.67
CA PRO A 106 8.68 11.68 9.45
C PRO A 106 10.02 11.35 10.15
N TYR A 107 10.58 10.13 10.00
CA TYR A 107 11.73 9.68 10.80
C TYR A 107 13.11 9.86 10.15
N ARG A 108 13.20 10.44 8.95
CA ARG A 108 14.50 10.70 8.30
C ARG A 108 15.28 11.87 8.95
N LYS A 109 14.63 12.71 9.76
CA LYS A 109 15.27 13.88 10.39
C LYS A 109 16.19 13.58 11.57
N LEU A 110 16.32 12.32 12.03
CA LEU A 110 17.12 12.02 13.22
C LEU A 110 18.55 11.52 12.95
N MET A 111 18.99 11.31 11.69
CA MET A 111 20.27 10.60 11.46
C MET A 111 21.19 11.12 10.34
N THR A 112 20.88 12.20 9.61
CA THR A 112 21.84 12.80 8.67
C THR A 112 21.69 14.31 8.65
N LEU A 113 22.61 14.99 9.33
CA LEU A 113 23.10 16.31 8.90
C LEU A 113 23.93 16.09 7.64
N ASP A 114 23.86 17.07 6.75
CA ASP A 114 24.59 17.25 5.49
C ASP A 114 23.77 17.02 4.20
N ASP A 115 23.86 18.09 3.40
CA ASP A 115 23.12 18.48 2.21
C ASP A 115 23.37 17.56 1.00
N ASP A 116 22.33 17.35 0.18
CA ASP A 116 22.25 17.91 -1.19
C ASP A 116 21.14 17.23 -2.05
N GLU A 117 20.36 18.12 -2.68
CA GLU A 117 19.58 18.02 -3.93
C GLU A 117 18.48 16.94 -4.12
N ASP A 118 17.23 17.37 -3.86
CA ASP A 118 16.01 17.24 -4.68
C ASP A 118 15.92 16.15 -5.77
N GLU A 119 15.96 14.87 -5.40
CA GLU A 119 15.32 13.77 -6.16
C GLU A 119 14.26 13.06 -5.30
N ALA A 120 12.98 13.33 -5.61
CA ALA A 120 11.82 12.76 -4.95
C ALA A 120 11.80 11.21 -5.03
N GLU A 121 12.09 10.55 -3.90
CA GLU A 121 12.29 9.10 -3.80
C GLU A 121 10.97 8.31 -3.90
N CYS A 122 10.62 7.92 -5.12
CA CYS A 122 9.43 7.12 -5.46
C CYS A 122 9.61 5.62 -5.12
N ILE A 123 8.60 4.97 -4.53
CA ILE A 123 8.60 3.50 -4.37
C ILE A 123 8.19 2.83 -5.69
N ASN A 124 9.17 2.31 -6.41
CA ASN A 124 8.98 1.57 -7.65
C ASN A 124 8.40 0.18 -7.37
N PHE A 125 7.38 -0.21 -8.14
CA PHE A 125 6.87 -1.58 -8.16
C PHE A 125 7.15 -2.27 -9.48
N VAL A 126 7.40 -3.57 -9.43
CA VAL A 126 7.66 -4.42 -10.61
C VAL A 126 6.65 -5.56 -10.62
N VAL A 127 5.91 -5.67 -11.73
CA VAL A 127 5.04 -6.84 -11.98
C VAL A 127 5.91 -7.97 -12.51
N ILE A 128 5.78 -9.13 -11.86
CA ILE A 128 6.43 -10.38 -12.25
C ILE A 128 5.32 -11.34 -12.66
N ASP A 129 5.11 -11.48 -13.97
CA ASP A 129 4.07 -12.28 -14.60
C ASP A 129 4.62 -13.45 -15.44
N GLU A 130 5.95 -13.52 -15.57
CA GLU A 130 6.67 -14.58 -16.27
C GLU A 130 7.95 -15.00 -15.53
N ILE A 131 8.41 -16.24 -15.75
CA ILE A 131 9.58 -16.83 -15.05
C ILE A 131 10.93 -16.38 -15.64
N HIS A 132 10.96 -15.76 -16.83
CA HIS A 132 12.19 -15.52 -17.57
C HIS A 132 12.94 -14.26 -17.09
N GLU A 133 12.71 -13.10 -17.71
CA GLU A 133 13.62 -11.95 -17.57
C GLU A 133 13.59 -11.31 -16.18
N LYS A 134 12.40 -11.15 -15.59
CA LYS A 134 12.24 -10.37 -14.35
C LYS A 134 12.28 -11.21 -13.08
N PHE A 135 11.89 -12.48 -13.16
CA PHE A 135 11.69 -13.34 -11.99
C PHE A 135 13.00 -13.67 -11.29
N GLY A 136 14.00 -14.16 -12.02
CA GLY A 136 15.31 -14.52 -11.47
C GLY A 136 15.97 -13.34 -10.73
N PRO A 137 16.12 -12.16 -11.36
CA PRO A 137 16.64 -10.97 -10.70
C PRO A 137 15.83 -10.54 -9.48
N ALA A 138 14.50 -10.60 -9.53
CA ALA A 138 13.65 -10.28 -8.39
C ALA A 138 13.90 -11.23 -7.20
N VAL A 139 13.91 -12.55 -7.43
CA VAL A 139 14.19 -13.55 -6.39
C VAL A 139 15.58 -13.34 -5.80
N MET A 140 16.59 -13.11 -6.63
CA MET A 140 17.96 -12.86 -6.16
C MET A 140 18.07 -11.58 -5.34
N HIS A 141 17.37 -10.51 -5.73
CA HIS A 141 17.35 -9.28 -4.94
C HIS A 141 16.64 -9.47 -3.60
N ILE A 142 15.51 -10.18 -3.57
CA ILE A 142 14.76 -10.47 -2.34
C ILE A 142 15.58 -11.36 -1.39
N LYS A 143 16.30 -12.36 -1.91
CA LYS A 143 17.15 -13.26 -1.10
C LYS A 143 18.27 -12.54 -0.35
N LYS A 144 18.69 -11.35 -0.81
CA LYS A 144 19.70 -10.52 -0.13
C LYS A 144 19.14 -9.70 1.04
N GLN A 145 17.82 -9.69 1.23
CA GLN A 145 17.19 -8.90 2.27
C GLN A 145 17.15 -9.68 3.59
N HIS A 146 17.39 -9.01 4.72
CA HIS A 146 17.17 -9.60 6.05
C HIS A 146 15.70 -9.50 6.51
N VAL A 147 14.99 -8.48 6.06
CA VAL A 147 13.59 -8.20 6.43
C VAL A 147 12.81 -7.74 5.22
N ILE A 148 11.68 -8.39 4.95
CA ILE A 148 10.78 -8.09 3.84
C ILE A 148 9.35 -7.91 4.34
N GLY A 149 8.58 -7.02 3.71
CA GLY A 149 7.13 -6.98 3.88
C GLY A 149 6.48 -7.99 2.93
N VAL A 150 5.50 -8.76 3.40
CA VAL A 150 4.79 -9.75 2.57
C VAL A 150 3.29 -9.54 2.71
N GLY A 151 2.61 -9.51 1.56
CA GLY A 151 1.15 -9.50 1.45
C GLY A 151 0.68 -10.45 0.37
N GLY A 152 -0.59 -10.81 0.40
CA GLY A 152 -1.21 -11.67 -0.61
C GLY A 152 -2.62 -11.22 -0.89
N GLU A 153 -3.00 -11.21 -2.17
CA GLU A 153 -4.35 -10.91 -2.60
C GLU A 153 -4.95 -12.05 -3.42
N GLY A 154 -6.25 -12.21 -3.28
CA GLY A 154 -6.98 -13.32 -3.87
C GLY A 154 -8.41 -13.41 -3.37
N VAL A 155 -9.13 -14.36 -3.93
CA VAL A 155 -10.54 -14.60 -3.65
C VAL A 155 -10.65 -15.65 -2.55
N GLU A 156 -11.49 -15.38 -1.55
CA GLU A 156 -11.83 -16.32 -0.46
C GLU A 156 -10.63 -16.99 0.25
N LEU A 157 -9.54 -16.23 0.51
CA LEU A 157 -8.30 -16.74 1.13
C LEU A 157 -8.50 -17.49 2.47
N PHE A 158 -9.59 -17.22 3.21
CA PHE A 158 -9.93 -17.90 4.47
C PHE A 158 -10.82 -19.15 4.30
N LYS A 159 -11.24 -19.48 3.07
CA LYS A 159 -12.16 -20.59 2.76
C LYS A 159 -11.60 -21.50 1.65
N ASN A 160 -10.30 -21.75 1.65
CA ASN A 160 -9.60 -22.49 0.58
C ASN A 160 -9.74 -21.86 -0.82
N GLY A 161 -9.99 -20.55 -0.89
CA GLY A 161 -9.99 -19.82 -2.14
C GLY A 161 -8.58 -19.70 -2.74
N ARG A 162 -8.44 -18.91 -3.81
CA ARG A 162 -7.22 -18.89 -4.63
C ARG A 162 -6.35 -17.68 -4.34
N LEU A 163 -5.05 -17.91 -4.15
CA LEU A 163 -4.06 -16.84 -4.10
C LEU A 163 -3.77 -16.37 -5.55
N CYS A 164 -4.06 -15.10 -5.83
CA CYS A 164 -3.90 -14.54 -7.17
C CYS A 164 -2.61 -13.72 -7.29
N TRP A 165 -2.23 -13.04 -6.21
CA TRP A 165 -1.09 -12.14 -6.16
C TRP A 165 -0.30 -12.35 -4.87
N LEU A 166 1.03 -12.34 -4.99
CA LEU A 166 1.94 -12.28 -3.86
C LEU A 166 2.76 -10.99 -3.97
N MET A 167 2.69 -10.15 -2.96
CA MET A 167 3.43 -8.89 -2.90
C MET A 167 4.59 -9.01 -1.93
N ILE A 168 5.79 -8.63 -2.37
CA ILE A 168 7.00 -8.61 -1.53
C ILE A 168 7.62 -7.21 -1.58
N ALA A 169 7.61 -6.52 -0.44
CA ALA A 169 8.24 -5.23 -0.26
C ALA A 169 9.65 -5.36 0.32
N THR A 170 10.62 -4.74 -0.35
CA THR A 170 12.02 -4.62 0.11
C THR A 170 12.24 -3.24 0.74
N LYS A 171 13.46 -2.69 0.76
CA LYS A 171 13.70 -1.32 1.28
C LYS A 171 13.19 -0.25 0.31
N ASN A 172 13.37 -0.45 -0.98
CA ASN A 172 13.17 0.56 -2.02
C ASN A 172 12.32 0.05 -3.21
N LYS A 173 11.93 -1.23 -3.22
CA LYS A 173 11.17 -1.82 -4.34
C LYS A 173 10.10 -2.78 -3.86
N VAL A 174 8.96 -2.81 -4.56
CA VAL A 174 7.88 -3.78 -4.36
C VAL A 174 7.78 -4.71 -5.56
N TYR A 175 7.74 -6.01 -5.32
CA TYR A 175 7.52 -7.01 -6.35
C TYR A 175 6.10 -7.55 -6.25
N LEU A 176 5.36 -7.48 -7.35
CA LEU A 176 3.99 -8.01 -7.47
C LEU A 176 4.05 -9.27 -8.34
N PHE A 177 4.10 -10.44 -7.71
CA PHE A 177 4.11 -11.72 -8.39
C PHE A 177 2.68 -12.13 -8.75
N ASP A 178 2.42 -12.31 -10.04
CA ASP A 178 1.16 -12.80 -10.56
C ASP A 178 1.09 -14.33 -10.42
N ILE A 179 0.57 -14.80 -9.28
CA ILE A 179 0.55 -16.24 -8.96
C ILE A 179 -0.40 -17.01 -9.89
N LEU A 180 -1.39 -16.35 -10.52
CA LEU A 180 -2.24 -17.01 -11.51
C LEU A 180 -1.46 -17.37 -12.78
N LEU A 181 -0.62 -16.45 -13.27
CA LEU A 181 0.18 -16.67 -14.47
C LEU A 181 1.41 -17.54 -14.19
N LEU A 182 2.11 -17.26 -13.09
CA LEU A 182 3.33 -17.99 -12.74
C LEU A 182 3.05 -19.41 -12.21
N GLY A 183 1.90 -19.62 -11.59
CA GLY A 183 1.49 -20.90 -11.01
C GLY A 183 2.46 -21.41 -9.92
N ALA A 184 2.43 -22.73 -9.71
CA ALA A 184 3.29 -23.39 -8.73
C ALA A 184 4.80 -23.30 -9.07
N LEU A 185 5.15 -22.99 -10.32
CA LEU A 185 6.54 -22.86 -10.75
C LEU A 185 7.25 -21.69 -10.04
N ALA A 186 6.57 -20.59 -9.73
CA ALA A 186 7.18 -19.51 -8.95
C ALA A 186 7.67 -19.97 -7.58
N PHE A 187 6.91 -20.85 -6.93
CA PHE A 187 7.30 -21.41 -5.63
C PHE A 187 8.47 -22.38 -5.76
N LYS A 188 8.44 -23.27 -6.76
CA LYS A 188 9.54 -24.20 -7.05
C LYS A 188 10.84 -23.50 -7.44
N ASN A 189 10.74 -22.37 -8.15
CA ASN A 189 11.88 -21.62 -8.68
C ASN A 189 12.43 -20.54 -7.72
N GLY A 190 12.00 -20.49 -6.45
CA GLY A 190 12.72 -19.73 -5.43
C GLY A 190 11.85 -19.03 -4.39
N LEU A 191 10.56 -18.79 -4.64
CA LEU A 191 9.72 -18.12 -3.63
C LEU A 191 9.57 -18.97 -2.36
N SER A 192 9.52 -20.30 -2.45
CA SER A 192 9.51 -21.17 -1.26
C SER A 192 10.76 -20.98 -0.42
N MET A 193 11.94 -20.93 -1.05
CA MET A 193 13.20 -20.72 -0.33
C MET A 193 13.21 -19.39 0.46
N ILE A 194 12.59 -18.34 -0.06
CA ILE A 194 12.45 -17.04 0.61
C ILE A 194 11.43 -17.10 1.76
N LEU A 195 10.29 -17.74 1.54
CA LEU A 195 9.19 -17.76 2.52
C LEU A 195 9.44 -18.73 3.67
N GLU A 196 10.19 -19.82 3.43
CA GLU A 196 10.45 -20.89 4.39
C GLU A 196 11.78 -20.74 5.15
N THR A 197 12.70 -19.88 4.69
CA THR A 197 13.97 -19.67 5.39
C THR A 197 13.79 -18.91 6.71
N LYS A 198 14.58 -19.30 7.72
CA LYS A 198 14.66 -18.60 9.01
C LYS A 198 15.51 -17.32 8.94
N HIS A 199 16.34 -17.15 7.91
CA HIS A 199 17.27 -16.00 7.82
C HIS A 199 16.61 -14.70 7.37
N ILE A 200 15.46 -14.79 6.67
CA ILE A 200 14.70 -13.63 6.21
C ILE A 200 13.44 -13.53 7.07
N LEU A 201 13.26 -12.39 7.73
CA LEU A 201 12.06 -12.09 8.50
C LEU A 201 10.96 -11.58 7.56
N LYS A 202 9.78 -12.21 7.62
CA LYS A 202 8.60 -11.77 6.85
C LYS A 202 7.70 -10.95 7.75
N VAL A 203 7.59 -9.66 7.47
CA VAL A 203 6.66 -8.76 8.15
C VAL A 203 5.32 -8.82 7.44
N ILE A 204 4.28 -9.22 8.16
CA ILE A 204 2.94 -9.45 7.62
C ILE A 204 1.91 -8.78 8.53
N HIS A 205 0.74 -8.43 8.00
CA HIS A 205 -0.41 -8.07 8.81
C HIS A 205 -1.46 -9.18 8.69
N ASP A 206 -1.78 -9.84 9.82
CA ASP A 206 -2.67 -11.00 9.87
C ASP A 206 -2.23 -12.14 8.94
N CYS A 207 -1.23 -12.90 9.37
CA CYS A 207 -0.62 -13.93 8.55
C CYS A 207 -1.49 -15.18 8.34
N ARG A 208 -2.67 -15.30 9.00
CA ARG A 208 -3.49 -16.52 9.00
C ARG A 208 -3.93 -16.93 7.60
N ALA A 209 -4.53 -16.02 6.84
CA ALA A 209 -5.04 -16.31 5.50
C ALA A 209 -3.92 -16.68 4.51
N ILE A 210 -2.84 -15.89 4.49
CA ILE A 210 -1.73 -16.13 3.57
C ILE A 210 -0.97 -17.42 3.92
N ALA A 211 -0.75 -17.70 5.22
CA ALA A 211 -0.11 -18.94 5.65
C ALA A 211 -0.97 -20.17 5.27
N GLY A 212 -2.28 -20.11 5.51
CA GLY A 212 -3.20 -21.18 5.09
C GLY A 212 -3.21 -21.39 3.58
N SER A 213 -3.24 -20.30 2.81
CA SER A 213 -3.23 -20.35 1.33
C SER A 213 -1.93 -20.95 0.79
N LEU A 214 -0.78 -20.51 1.30
CA LEU A 214 0.54 -21.02 0.90
C LEU A 214 0.70 -22.52 1.20
N ALA A 215 0.28 -22.95 2.41
CA ALA A 215 0.36 -24.34 2.82
C ALA A 215 -0.58 -25.24 2.01
N ALA A 216 -1.83 -24.82 1.82
CA ALA A 216 -2.84 -25.62 1.13
C ALA A 216 -2.55 -25.75 -0.37
N GLN A 217 -2.26 -24.64 -1.05
CA GLN A 217 -2.17 -24.57 -2.51
C GLN A 217 -0.77 -24.91 -3.06
N PHE A 218 0.29 -24.55 -2.32
CA PHE A 218 1.66 -24.62 -2.83
C PHE A 218 2.61 -25.45 -1.97
N LYS A 219 2.11 -26.02 -0.85
CA LYS A 219 2.91 -26.78 0.13
C LYS A 219 4.07 -25.98 0.73
N VAL A 220 3.91 -24.66 0.82
CA VAL A 220 4.90 -23.74 1.38
C VAL A 220 4.58 -23.46 2.84
N LYS A 221 5.53 -23.71 3.75
CA LYS A 221 5.40 -23.44 5.18
C LYS A 221 6.08 -22.12 5.54
N LEU A 222 5.27 -21.07 5.67
CA LEU A 222 5.77 -19.77 6.10
C LEU A 222 6.46 -19.86 7.49
N THR A 223 7.71 -19.38 7.60
CA THR A 223 8.50 -19.39 8.84
C THR A 223 8.98 -17.98 9.19
N ASN A 224 9.53 -17.74 10.39
CA ASN A 224 10.12 -16.46 10.82
C ASN A 224 9.27 -15.23 10.41
N VAL A 225 8.12 -15.08 11.04
CA VAL A 225 7.12 -14.05 10.73
C VAL A 225 7.05 -13.04 11.89
N PHE A 226 7.03 -11.76 11.54
CA PHE A 226 6.58 -10.70 12.44
C PHE A 226 5.17 -10.29 12.02
N ASP A 227 4.17 -10.61 12.83
CA ASP A 227 2.79 -10.22 12.57
C ASP A 227 2.47 -8.88 13.25
N THR A 228 2.25 -7.86 12.44
CA THR A 228 1.92 -6.49 12.90
C THR A 228 0.57 -6.40 13.60
N GLN A 229 -0.39 -7.29 13.31
CA GLN A 229 -1.68 -7.32 14.01
C GLN A 229 -1.53 -7.88 15.42
N VAL A 230 -0.72 -8.94 15.58
CA VAL A 230 -0.38 -9.49 16.90
C VAL A 230 0.42 -8.48 17.72
N ALA A 231 1.42 -7.85 17.11
CA ALA A 231 2.22 -6.83 17.77
C ALA A 231 1.37 -5.60 18.20
N ASP A 232 0.42 -5.15 17.37
CA ASP A 232 -0.52 -4.09 17.74
C ASP A 232 -1.41 -4.48 18.93
N ALA A 233 -1.93 -5.71 18.95
CA ALA A 233 -2.71 -6.22 20.09
C ALA A 233 -1.88 -6.30 21.38
N MET A 234 -0.61 -6.72 21.28
CA MET A 234 0.33 -6.77 22.41
C MET A 234 0.70 -5.36 22.91
N CYS A 235 0.88 -4.39 22.00
CA CYS A 235 1.08 -2.99 22.38
C CYS A 235 -0.13 -2.47 23.17
N PHE A 236 -1.35 -2.78 22.70
CA PHE A 236 -2.56 -2.41 23.41
C PHE A 236 -2.63 -3.07 24.79
N TYR A 237 -2.40 -4.39 24.86
CA TYR A 237 -2.38 -5.16 26.10
C TYR A 237 -1.42 -4.59 27.14
N THR A 238 -0.21 -4.23 26.72
CA THR A 238 0.81 -3.63 27.59
C THR A 238 0.38 -2.24 28.06
N LYS A 239 -0.16 -1.42 27.15
CA LYS A 239 -0.63 -0.06 27.44
C LYS A 239 -1.83 -0.02 28.39
N THR A 240 -2.68 -1.05 28.39
CA THR A 240 -3.86 -1.14 29.25
C THR A 240 -3.60 -1.92 30.54
N GLY A 241 -2.35 -2.31 30.81
CA GLY A 241 -2.01 -3.07 32.02
C GLY A 241 -2.56 -4.50 32.02
N GLY A 242 -2.82 -5.06 30.84
CA GLY A 242 -3.18 -6.47 30.66
C GLY A 242 -4.61 -6.72 30.17
N PHE A 243 -5.29 -5.71 29.63
CA PHE A 243 -6.59 -5.91 28.99
C PHE A 243 -6.46 -6.10 27.47
N LEU A 244 -7.14 -7.11 26.94
CA LEU A 244 -7.23 -7.35 25.50
C LEU A 244 -8.29 -6.44 24.85
N PRO A 245 -8.09 -6.05 23.58
CA PRO A 245 -9.11 -5.32 22.82
C PRO A 245 -10.25 -6.27 22.42
N ASP A 246 -11.45 -5.70 22.26
CA ASP A 246 -12.66 -6.38 21.76
C ASP A 246 -12.51 -6.92 20.34
N ARG A 247 -11.66 -6.26 19.53
CA ARG A 247 -11.24 -6.75 18.23
C ARG A 247 -9.81 -6.33 17.87
N VAL A 248 -9.25 -7.03 16.89
CA VAL A 248 -7.99 -6.66 16.23
C VAL A 248 -8.20 -5.52 15.24
N SER A 249 -7.14 -4.73 15.03
CA SER A 249 -7.11 -3.65 14.03
C SER A 249 -6.87 -4.18 12.62
N THR A 250 -7.42 -3.48 11.63
CA THR A 250 -7.09 -3.67 10.21
C THR A 250 -5.77 -2.96 9.87
N LEU A 251 -5.11 -3.35 8.76
CA LEU A 251 -3.88 -2.70 8.31
C LEU A 251 -3.98 -1.16 8.24
N PRO A 252 -5.00 -0.55 7.57
CA PRO A 252 -5.09 0.91 7.52
C PRO A 252 -5.27 1.55 8.91
N GLU A 253 -5.95 0.88 9.84
CA GLU A 253 -6.09 1.37 11.22
C GLU A 253 -4.76 1.36 11.97
N VAL A 254 -3.98 0.27 11.88
CA VAL A 254 -2.67 0.18 12.54
C VAL A 254 -1.67 1.17 11.91
N VAL A 255 -1.68 1.32 10.58
CA VAL A 255 -0.83 2.29 9.87
C VAL A 255 -1.19 3.72 10.26
N SER A 256 -2.48 4.06 10.31
CA SER A 256 -2.94 5.39 10.73
C SER A 256 -2.55 5.67 12.18
N LEU A 257 -2.79 4.71 13.08
CA LEU A 257 -2.54 4.87 14.51
C LEU A 257 -1.06 5.04 14.85
N HIS A 258 -0.20 4.17 14.30
CA HIS A 258 1.22 4.09 14.70
C HIS A 258 2.13 4.93 13.80
N LEU A 259 1.88 4.97 12.49
CA LEU A 259 2.70 5.76 11.55
C LEU A 259 2.16 7.19 11.32
N LYS A 260 1.03 7.55 11.95
CA LYS A 260 0.39 8.88 11.85
C LYS A 260 0.00 9.26 10.42
N VAL A 261 -0.37 8.25 9.65
CA VAL A 261 -0.75 8.42 8.26
C VAL A 261 -2.22 8.84 8.18
N PRO A 262 -2.55 9.92 7.45
CA PRO A 262 -3.93 10.33 7.29
C PRO A 262 -4.81 9.27 6.64
N SER A 263 -5.98 8.99 7.21
CA SER A 263 -6.94 7.99 6.68
C SER A 263 -7.36 8.27 5.23
N SER A 264 -7.33 9.53 4.79
CA SER A 264 -7.59 9.90 3.38
C SER A 264 -6.62 9.23 2.40
N ARG A 265 -5.35 9.05 2.80
CA ARG A 265 -4.29 8.39 2.01
C ARG A 265 -4.39 6.86 2.03
N LEU A 266 -5.13 6.31 3.00
CA LEU A 266 -5.34 4.86 3.18
C LEU A 266 -6.74 4.41 2.73
N SER A 267 -7.57 5.34 2.26
CA SER A 267 -8.94 5.08 1.84
C SER A 267 -9.04 3.96 0.80
N SER A 268 -8.05 3.86 -0.10
CA SER A 268 -7.95 2.84 -1.14
C SER A 268 -7.60 1.43 -0.61
N LEU A 269 -7.06 1.28 0.60
CA LEU A 269 -6.84 -0.03 1.22
C LEU A 269 -8.14 -0.66 1.74
N HIS A 270 -9.19 0.14 1.93
CA HIS A 270 -10.50 -0.35 2.38
C HIS A 270 -11.30 -1.01 1.26
N VAL A 271 -10.76 -1.07 0.04
CA VAL A 271 -11.45 -1.62 -1.13
C VAL A 271 -12.03 -3.00 -0.81
N ARG A 272 -11.25 -3.94 -0.26
CA ARG A 272 -11.76 -5.29 0.11
C ARG A 272 -13.01 -5.30 1.00
N SER A 273 -13.11 -4.41 1.97
CA SER A 273 -14.26 -4.37 2.90
C SER A 273 -15.55 -3.89 2.24
N LYS A 274 -15.45 -3.28 1.05
CA LYS A 274 -16.56 -2.66 0.33
C LYS A 274 -16.97 -3.41 -0.94
N LEU A 275 -16.20 -4.42 -1.35
CA LEU A 275 -16.48 -5.18 -2.57
C LEU A 275 -17.48 -6.31 -2.31
N THR A 276 -18.42 -6.47 -3.24
CA THR A 276 -19.29 -7.64 -3.33
C THR A 276 -18.49 -8.88 -3.77
N LYS A 277 -19.09 -10.07 -3.62
CA LYS A 277 -18.47 -11.34 -4.08
C LYS A 277 -18.12 -11.31 -5.57
N GLU A 278 -18.98 -10.71 -6.40
CA GLU A 278 -18.79 -10.61 -7.86
C GLU A 278 -17.67 -9.61 -8.21
N GLU A 279 -17.52 -8.54 -7.43
CA GLU A 279 -16.43 -7.58 -7.64
C GLU A 279 -15.07 -8.13 -7.21
N MET A 280 -15.03 -9.10 -6.29
CA MET A 280 -13.80 -9.82 -5.92
C MET A 280 -13.21 -10.60 -7.10
N ASP A 281 -13.98 -10.89 -8.16
CA ASP A 281 -13.44 -11.49 -9.38
C ASP A 281 -12.46 -10.58 -10.13
N MET A 282 -12.36 -9.30 -9.74
CA MET A 282 -11.32 -8.41 -10.27
C MET A 282 -9.90 -8.96 -10.04
N TRP A 283 -9.68 -9.75 -8.98
CA TRP A 283 -8.39 -10.37 -8.70
C TRP A 283 -8.00 -11.45 -9.72
N TYR A 284 -8.98 -11.99 -10.47
CA TYR A 284 -8.75 -12.92 -11.59
C TYR A 284 -8.52 -12.22 -12.93
N LYS A 285 -8.95 -10.97 -13.10
CA LYS A 285 -8.88 -10.27 -14.39
C LYS A 285 -7.42 -10.01 -14.78
N ARG A 286 -7.11 -10.28 -16.05
CA ARG A 286 -5.80 -10.00 -16.68
C ARG A 286 -5.98 -9.26 -18.01
N PRO A 287 -5.14 -8.26 -18.32
CA PRO A 287 -4.11 -7.68 -17.44
C PRO A 287 -4.74 -7.00 -16.22
N CYS A 288 -4.05 -7.04 -15.08
CA CYS A 288 -4.57 -6.44 -13.84
C CYS A 288 -4.61 -4.91 -13.99
N PRO A 289 -5.73 -4.25 -13.63
CA PRO A 289 -5.83 -2.80 -13.71
C PRO A 289 -4.75 -2.11 -12.87
N VAL A 290 -4.11 -1.08 -13.44
CA VAL A 290 -3.05 -0.31 -12.76
C VAL A 290 -3.49 0.23 -11.39
N PRO A 291 -4.71 0.76 -11.18
CA PRO A 291 -5.14 1.18 -9.85
C PRO A 291 -5.08 0.07 -8.80
N LEU A 292 -5.36 -1.17 -9.19
CA LEU A 292 -5.31 -2.32 -8.29
C LEU A 292 -3.85 -2.69 -7.93
N LEU A 293 -2.93 -2.59 -8.90
CA LEU A 293 -1.49 -2.73 -8.65
C LEU A 293 -0.98 -1.69 -7.63
N LYS A 294 -1.48 -0.45 -7.70
CA LYS A 294 -1.14 0.61 -6.72
C LYS A 294 -1.66 0.27 -5.32
N VAL A 295 -2.89 -0.24 -5.22
CA VAL A 295 -3.48 -0.68 -3.94
C VAL A 295 -2.68 -1.84 -3.32
N MET A 296 -2.32 -2.83 -4.14
CA MET A 296 -1.46 -3.94 -3.71
C MET A 296 -0.07 -3.48 -3.26
N THR A 297 0.48 -2.46 -3.90
CA THR A 297 1.75 -1.87 -3.48
C THR A 297 1.58 -1.17 -2.13
N LEU A 298 0.54 -0.33 -1.99
CA LEU A 298 0.25 0.41 -0.76
C LEU A 298 0.03 -0.52 0.46
N SER A 299 -0.50 -1.73 0.25
CA SER A 299 -0.78 -2.68 1.33
C SER A 299 0.48 -3.33 1.94
N VAL A 300 1.66 -3.18 1.32
CA VAL A 300 2.91 -3.79 1.83
C VAL A 300 4.01 -2.81 2.17
N ILE A 301 4.00 -1.58 1.61
CA ILE A 301 5.08 -0.61 1.83
C ILE A 301 5.21 -0.16 3.30
N HIS A 302 4.12 -0.18 4.06
CA HIS A 302 4.13 0.26 5.46
C HIS A 302 4.51 -0.83 6.45
N LEU A 303 4.59 -2.10 6.03
CA LEU A 303 4.80 -3.22 6.95
C LEU A 303 6.13 -3.12 7.70
N LYS A 304 7.24 -2.89 6.99
CA LYS A 304 8.57 -2.80 7.62
C LYS A 304 8.69 -1.61 8.57
N PRO A 305 8.28 -0.37 8.20
CA PRO A 305 8.23 0.75 9.15
C PRO A 305 7.33 0.48 10.35
N LEU A 306 6.17 -0.14 10.11
CA LEU A 306 5.22 -0.49 11.16
C LEU A 306 5.81 -1.44 12.19
N ARG A 307 6.58 -2.44 11.73
CA ARG A 307 7.34 -3.33 12.63
C ARG A 307 8.26 -2.54 13.57
N LEU A 308 8.99 -1.56 13.07
CA LEU A 308 9.95 -0.81 13.89
C LEU A 308 9.23 -0.03 15.00
N VAL A 309 8.20 0.74 14.64
CA VAL A 309 7.43 1.53 15.61
C VAL A 309 6.71 0.64 16.63
N LEU A 310 6.18 -0.50 16.21
CA LEU A 310 5.57 -1.47 17.12
C LEU A 310 6.59 -2.10 18.07
N LEU A 311 7.80 -2.42 17.59
CA LEU A 311 8.87 -2.92 18.46
C LEU A 311 9.30 -1.87 19.47
N ASP A 312 9.47 -0.61 19.06
CA ASP A 312 9.78 0.48 19.98
C ASP A 312 8.71 0.61 21.07
N THR A 313 7.43 0.51 20.67
CA THR A 313 6.29 0.53 21.60
C THR A 313 6.35 -0.64 22.58
N LEU A 314 6.60 -1.85 22.10
CA LEU A 314 6.72 -3.05 22.96
C LEU A 314 7.90 -2.96 23.93
N MET A 315 8.96 -2.26 23.57
CA MET A 315 10.16 -2.08 24.39
C MET A 315 10.06 -0.89 25.36
N THR A 316 8.95 -0.13 25.35
CA THR A 316 8.82 1.10 26.17
C THR A 316 9.04 0.83 27.65
N ASP A 317 8.42 -0.20 28.21
CA ASP A 317 8.52 -0.50 29.64
C ASP A 317 9.95 -0.90 30.02
N TYR A 318 10.61 -1.70 29.16
CA TYR A 318 12.01 -2.04 29.33
C TYR A 318 12.89 -0.77 29.36
N MET A 319 12.69 0.17 28.43
CA MET A 319 13.47 1.40 28.39
C MET A 319 13.25 2.26 29.63
N ILE A 320 12.01 2.38 30.11
CA ILE A 320 11.69 3.11 31.36
C ILE A 320 12.44 2.51 32.56
N LEU A 321 12.53 1.17 32.64
CA LEU A 321 13.24 0.50 33.73
C LEU A 321 14.76 0.70 33.63
N VAL A 322 15.33 0.59 32.42
CA VAL A 322 16.75 0.88 32.20
C VAL A 322 17.08 2.32 32.57
N ASP A 323 16.24 3.28 32.19
CA ASP A 323 16.40 4.68 32.60
C ASP A 323 16.32 4.85 34.11
N SER A 324 15.46 4.08 34.78
CA SER A 324 15.40 4.07 36.25
C SER A 324 16.70 3.56 36.86
N TYR A 325 17.31 2.51 36.30
CA TYR A 325 18.60 1.99 36.77
C TYR A 325 19.72 3.03 36.60
N LEU A 326 19.75 3.71 35.46
CA LEU A 326 20.77 4.73 35.18
C LEU A 326 20.65 5.93 36.14
N LYS A 327 19.43 6.36 36.47
CA LYS A 327 19.18 7.46 37.41
C LYS A 327 19.54 7.10 38.85
N SER A 328 19.19 5.90 39.31
CA SER A 328 19.48 5.45 40.67
C SER A 328 20.99 5.45 41.02
N ASN A 329 21.87 5.29 40.02
CA ASN A 329 23.32 5.32 40.21
C ASN A 329 23.92 6.75 40.24
N LEU A 330 23.21 7.75 39.72
CA LEU A 330 23.69 9.14 39.66
C LEU A 330 23.36 9.93 40.94
N ASP A 331 22.26 9.59 41.60
CA ASP A 331 21.76 10.35 42.77
C ASP A 331 22.50 10.02 44.08
N LYS A 332 23.39 9.02 44.11
CA LYS A 332 24.15 8.62 45.32
C LYS A 332 25.59 8.16 44.99
N PRO A 333 26.58 9.06 44.95
CA PRO A 333 27.98 8.68 44.72
C PRO A 333 28.56 7.74 45.81
N ASP A 334 28.12 7.86 47.07
CA ASP A 334 28.54 6.99 48.20
C ASP A 334 27.73 5.67 48.29
N GLY A 335 26.72 5.46 47.44
CA GLY A 335 25.81 4.30 47.53
C GLY A 335 26.42 2.97 47.09
N LEU A 336 27.60 3.01 46.47
CA LEU A 336 28.32 1.83 45.98
C LEU A 336 29.24 1.20 47.04
N GLU A 337 29.47 1.83 48.19
CA GLU A 337 30.37 1.33 49.23
C GLU A 337 29.82 0.10 50.00
N HIS A 338 28.55 -0.27 49.79
CA HIS A 338 27.87 -1.39 50.47
C HIS A 338 27.20 -2.40 49.53
N VAL A 339 27.64 -2.46 48.27
CA VAL A 339 27.17 -3.47 47.32
C VAL A 339 27.98 -4.75 47.50
N THR A 340 27.54 -5.63 48.40
CA THR A 340 28.03 -7.01 48.48
C THR A 340 27.45 -7.84 47.33
N MET A 341 28.16 -8.88 46.87
CA MET A 341 27.67 -9.79 45.82
C MET A 341 26.30 -10.41 46.14
N GLU A 342 25.95 -10.55 47.42
CA GLU A 342 24.63 -11.03 47.86
C GLU A 342 23.52 -9.98 47.63
N ASN A 343 23.77 -8.69 47.88
CA ASN A 343 22.80 -7.61 47.66
C ASN A 343 22.54 -7.31 46.17
N VAL A 344 23.48 -7.66 45.28
CA VAL A 344 23.33 -7.49 43.81
C VAL A 344 22.29 -8.44 43.22
N LEU A 345 22.08 -9.60 43.85
CA LEU A 345 21.17 -10.64 43.36
C LEU A 345 19.72 -10.45 43.86
N GLU A 346 19.48 -9.52 44.78
CA GLU A 346 18.13 -9.16 45.22
C GLU A 346 17.38 -8.36 44.15
N LEU A 347 16.05 -8.50 44.10
CA LEU A 347 15.21 -7.79 43.13
C LEU A 347 15.28 -6.27 43.35
N PRO A 348 15.83 -5.48 42.42
CA PRO A 348 15.95 -4.04 42.60
C PRO A 348 14.58 -3.36 42.68
N LYS A 349 14.48 -2.33 43.52
CA LYS A 349 13.21 -1.60 43.78
C LYS A 349 12.64 -1.00 42.50
N GLU A 350 13.51 -0.62 41.57
CA GLU A 350 13.18 -0.10 40.25
C GLU A 350 12.37 -1.10 39.43
N LEU A 351 12.65 -2.41 39.52
CA LEU A 351 11.88 -3.43 38.79
C LEU A 351 10.47 -3.60 39.37
N ARG A 352 10.25 -3.28 40.64
CA ARG A 352 8.90 -3.32 41.25
C ARG A 352 7.95 -2.28 40.66
N LYS A 353 8.49 -1.24 39.99
CA LYS A 353 7.70 -0.25 39.25
C LYS A 353 6.86 -0.87 38.13
N LEU A 354 7.21 -2.05 37.62
CA LEU A 354 6.39 -2.77 36.64
C LEU A 354 4.96 -3.02 37.14
N ASP A 355 4.82 -3.43 38.40
CA ASP A 355 3.50 -3.70 38.98
C ASP A 355 2.71 -2.41 39.19
N GLU A 356 3.38 -1.32 39.56
CA GLU A 356 2.79 0.01 39.71
C GLU A 356 2.29 0.52 38.35
N MET A 357 3.15 0.55 37.33
CA MET A 357 2.81 0.93 35.96
C MET A 357 1.64 0.11 35.42
N ARG A 358 1.60 -1.19 35.72
CA ARG A 358 0.50 -2.06 35.31
C ARG A 358 -0.82 -1.64 35.96
N ARG A 359 -0.84 -1.41 37.28
CA ARG A 359 -2.06 -1.00 38.00
C ARG A 359 -2.58 0.36 37.52
N GLU A 360 -1.69 1.34 37.37
CA GLU A 360 -2.05 2.68 36.87
C GLU A 360 -2.67 2.60 35.47
N ARG A 361 -2.11 1.75 34.59
CA ARG A 361 -2.64 1.54 33.25
C ARG A 361 -3.99 0.83 33.23
N GLN A 362 -4.24 -0.09 34.16
CA GLN A 362 -5.54 -0.73 34.29
C GLN A 362 -6.62 0.29 34.69
N GLU A 363 -6.33 1.12 35.69
CA GLU A 363 -7.23 2.19 36.10
C GLU A 363 -7.49 3.18 34.96
N TRP A 364 -6.42 3.65 34.31
CA TRP A 364 -6.52 4.51 33.13
C TRP A 364 -7.38 3.87 32.02
N ALA A 365 -7.17 2.58 31.74
CA ALA A 365 -7.90 1.88 30.69
C ALA A 365 -9.39 1.74 31.00
N CYS A 366 -9.75 1.41 32.24
CA CYS A 366 -11.15 1.37 32.70
C CYS A 366 -11.84 2.72 32.57
N ASN A 367 -11.10 3.82 32.78
CA ASN A 367 -11.62 5.19 32.62
C ASN A 367 -11.69 5.64 31.15
N CYS A 368 -10.95 5.00 30.25
CA CYS A 368 -10.88 5.38 28.83
C CYS A 368 -11.77 4.53 27.92
N TYR A 369 -12.02 3.27 28.27
CA TYR A 369 -12.68 2.31 27.39
C TYR A 369 -13.83 1.59 28.11
N PRO A 370 -14.99 1.45 27.45
CA PRO A 370 -16.03 0.55 27.90
C PRO A 370 -15.52 -0.90 27.95
N VAL A 371 -15.89 -1.63 29.00
CA VAL A 371 -15.63 -3.06 29.13
C VAL A 371 -16.83 -3.82 28.56
N THR A 372 -16.56 -4.74 27.62
CA THR A 372 -17.56 -5.64 27.05
C THR A 372 -17.94 -6.73 28.06
N GLU A 373 -19.06 -7.41 27.83
CA GLU A 373 -19.51 -8.56 28.66
C GLU A 373 -18.46 -9.68 28.79
N ARG A 374 -17.52 -9.77 27.85
CA ARG A 374 -16.45 -10.77 27.84
C ARG A 374 -15.16 -10.30 28.55
N GLY A 375 -15.18 -9.14 29.20
CA GLY A 375 -14.01 -8.57 29.86
C GLY A 375 -12.97 -7.97 28.89
N LEU A 376 -13.34 -7.73 27.63
CA LEU A 376 -12.49 -7.08 26.62
C LEU A 376 -12.79 -5.57 26.57
N LEU A 377 -11.82 -4.75 26.20
CA LEU A 377 -12.02 -3.30 26.06
C LEU A 377 -12.46 -2.91 24.65
N ALA A 378 -13.52 -2.10 24.55
CA ALA A 378 -14.04 -1.55 23.30
C ALA A 378 -13.10 -0.49 22.70
N ARG A 379 -12.00 -0.92 22.09
CA ARG A 379 -10.87 -0.07 21.68
C ARG A 379 -11.26 1.08 20.75
N PHE A 380 -12.23 0.84 19.88
CA PHE A 380 -12.68 1.80 18.86
C PHE A 380 -13.90 2.62 19.29
N ASN A 381 -14.36 2.46 20.54
CA ASN A 381 -15.43 3.25 21.13
C ASN A 381 -15.02 3.76 22.52
N PRO A 382 -13.95 4.59 22.62
CA PRO A 382 -13.53 5.14 23.91
C PRO A 382 -14.60 6.07 24.48
N TYR A 383 -14.59 6.24 25.80
CA TYR A 383 -15.43 7.25 26.45
C TYR A 383 -15.12 8.64 25.88
N PRO A 384 -16.12 9.54 25.79
CA PRO A 384 -15.86 10.93 25.48
C PRO A 384 -14.85 11.46 26.49
N LYS A 385 -13.77 12.10 26.03
CA LYS A 385 -12.83 12.75 26.94
C LYS A 385 -13.63 13.74 27.78
N SER A 386 -13.67 13.55 29.10
CA SER A 386 -14.08 14.62 30.00
C SER A 386 -13.17 15.81 29.70
N GLN A 387 -13.77 16.95 29.35
CA GLN A 387 -13.05 18.21 29.26
C GLN A 387 -12.61 18.59 30.67
N THR A 388 -11.52 17.99 31.14
CA THR A 388 -10.71 18.59 32.19
C THR A 388 -9.81 19.58 31.46
N THR A 389 -10.26 20.83 31.44
CA THR A 389 -9.40 21.98 31.22
C THR A 389 -8.21 21.85 32.18
N PRO A 390 -6.96 21.97 31.71
CA PRO A 390 -5.85 22.21 32.61
C PRO A 390 -6.00 23.64 33.14
N ASP A 391 -6.18 23.76 34.45
CA ASP A 391 -5.98 25.02 35.19
C ASP A 391 -4.49 25.39 35.26
#